data_AF-A0A919K4K6-F1
#
_entry.id   AF-A0A919K4K6-F1
#
_cell.length_a   1.000
_cell.length_b   1.000
_cell.length_c   1.000
_cell.angle_alpha   90.00
_cell.angle_beta   90.00
_cell.angle_gamma   90.00
#
_symmetry.space_group_name_H-M   'P 1'
#
loop_
_entity.id
_entity.type
_entity.pdbx_description
1 polymer ?
#
loop_
_entity_poly.entity_id
_entity_poly.type
_entity_poly.pdbx_seq_one_letter_code
_entity_poly.pdbx_strand_id
1 'polypeptide(L)'
;MPLLTWNDTLPGRPRRVLVAGTTEWQYTAKLGDILHSRADCVLWLDHPRGLVMRQVVGRSLARRIQRRQLWNGNVEPSLWTVFTDPEHVVRWAWRTQGGPGERVAALLEQRGHDVVVVRLRGRRQVARWASRNLSGQRERW
;
A
#
# COMPACT_ATOMS: atom_id res chain seq x y z
N MET A 1 4.51 -19.81 9.42
CA MET A 1 5.74 -19.10 8.97
C MET A 1 5.42 -17.61 8.98
N PRO A 2 6.16 -16.74 9.70
CA PRO A 2 5.50 -15.69 10.47
C PRO A 2 5.13 -14.52 9.57
N LEU A 3 3.95 -14.62 8.98
CA LEU A 3 3.16 -13.46 8.67
C LEU A 3 2.94 -12.71 9.98
N LEU A 4 3.75 -11.68 10.18
CA LEU A 4 3.64 -10.83 11.35
C LEU A 4 2.45 -9.90 11.16
N THR A 5 1.71 -9.73 12.25
CA THR A 5 0.66 -8.75 12.36
C THR A 5 1.23 -7.42 12.84
N TRP A 6 0.40 -6.39 12.77
CA TRP A 6 0.73 -5.07 13.29
C TRP A 6 1.14 -5.05 14.77
N ASN A 7 0.81 -6.09 15.54
CA ASN A 7 1.10 -6.17 16.98
C ASN A 7 2.36 -6.99 17.30
N ASP A 8 2.99 -7.61 16.31
CA ASP A 8 4.18 -8.42 16.53
C ASP A 8 5.44 -7.57 16.51
N THR A 9 6.44 -8.00 17.28
CA THR A 9 7.76 -7.36 17.30
C THR A 9 8.61 -7.98 16.21
N LEU A 10 9.40 -7.17 15.51
CA LEU A 10 10.35 -7.72 14.55
C LEU A 10 11.40 -8.59 15.27
N PRO A 11 11.78 -9.75 14.71
CA PRO A 11 12.78 -10.63 15.31
C PRO A 11 14.18 -10.01 15.35
N GLY A 12 14.40 -8.94 14.59
CA GLY A 12 15.61 -8.13 14.58
C GLY A 12 15.41 -6.82 13.84
N ARG A 13 16.42 -5.94 13.83
CA ARG A 13 16.37 -4.70 13.05
C ARG A 13 16.51 -5.02 11.56
N PRO A 14 15.52 -4.69 10.71
CA PRO A 14 15.63 -4.94 9.28
C PRO A 14 16.66 -3.99 8.66
N ARG A 15 17.54 -4.51 7.79
CA ARG A 15 18.52 -3.69 7.07
C ARG A 15 17.91 -3.11 5.80
N ARG A 16 17.02 -3.86 5.15
CA ARG A 16 16.33 -3.46 3.92
C ARG A 16 14.84 -3.72 4.04
N VAL A 17 14.05 -2.65 4.03
CA VAL A 17 12.59 -2.68 4.11
C VAL A 17 12.00 -2.36 2.76
N LEU A 18 11.11 -3.23 2.28
CA LEU A 18 10.30 -3.00 1.10
C LEU A 18 8.86 -2.73 1.52
N VAL A 19 8.27 -1.62 1.06
CA VAL A 19 6.85 -1.33 1.32
C VAL A 19 6.00 -1.86 0.19
N ALA A 20 4.92 -2.53 0.57
CA ALA A 20 4.13 -3.34 -0.31
C ALA A 20 2.64 -2.95 -0.37
N GLY A 21 2.31 -1.85 -1.05
CA GLY A 21 0.93 -1.42 -1.31
C GLY A 21 0.53 -1.41 -2.80
N THR A 22 -0.74 -1.20 -3.10
CA THR A 22 -1.29 -1.22 -4.48
C THR A 22 -0.54 -0.30 -5.45
N THR A 23 -0.12 0.89 -5.01
CA THR A 23 0.59 1.85 -5.88
C THR A 23 2.07 1.52 -6.01
N GLU A 24 2.73 1.13 -4.91
CA GLU A 24 4.16 0.80 -4.90
C GLU A 24 4.42 -0.52 -5.63
N TRP A 25 3.56 -1.54 -5.48
CA TRP A 25 3.71 -2.81 -6.18
C TRP A 25 3.47 -2.74 -7.67
N GLN A 26 2.74 -1.76 -8.20
CA GLN A 26 2.66 -1.57 -9.65
C GLN A 26 4.02 -1.18 -10.25
N TYR A 27 4.84 -0.45 -9.50
CA TYR A 27 6.22 -0.16 -9.89
C TYR A 27 7.16 -1.33 -9.57
N THR A 28 7.00 -1.96 -8.40
CA THR A 28 7.84 -3.11 -8.02
C THR A 28 7.61 -4.33 -8.91
N ALA A 29 6.39 -4.55 -9.41
CA ALA A 29 6.08 -5.60 -10.39
C ALA A 29 6.79 -5.39 -11.74
N LYS A 30 7.03 -4.13 -12.14
CA LYS A 30 7.86 -3.81 -13.31
C LYS A 30 9.36 -3.96 -13.04
N LEU A 31 9.78 -3.82 -11.78
CA LEU A 31 11.16 -4.00 -11.31
C LEU A 31 11.39 -5.41 -10.70
N GLY A 32 10.57 -6.38 -11.17
CA GLY A 32 10.02 -7.58 -10.52
C GLY A 32 10.88 -8.42 -9.58
N ASP A 33 12.18 -8.64 -9.83
CA ASP A 33 12.94 -9.64 -9.04
C ASP A 33 14.12 -9.04 -8.25
N ILE A 34 14.63 -7.90 -8.70
CA ILE A 34 15.87 -7.31 -8.15
C ILE A 34 15.62 -6.68 -6.77
N LEU A 35 14.44 -6.08 -6.57
CA LEU A 35 14.08 -5.45 -5.30
C LEU A 35 13.62 -6.47 -4.25
N HIS A 36 12.96 -7.56 -4.67
CA HIS A 36 12.45 -8.58 -3.77
C HIS A 36 13.55 -9.51 -3.24
N SER A 37 14.55 -9.83 -4.07
CA SER A 37 15.67 -10.72 -3.69
C SER A 37 16.51 -10.20 -2.50
N ARG A 38 16.49 -8.90 -2.23
CA ARG A 38 17.35 -8.25 -1.24
C ARG A 38 16.63 -7.68 -0.02
N ALA A 39 15.30 -7.73 0.02
CA ALA A 39 14.54 -7.24 1.17
C ALA A 39 14.55 -8.27 2.30
N ASP A 40 14.86 -7.82 3.51
CA ASP A 40 14.77 -8.64 4.73
C ASP A 40 13.38 -8.52 5.38
N CYS A 41 12.69 -7.41 5.13
CA CYS A 41 11.34 -7.16 5.61
C CYS A 41 10.44 -6.56 4.53
N VAL A 42 9.24 -7.10 4.38
CA VAL A 42 8.21 -6.64 3.44
C VAL A 42 6.97 -6.19 4.20
N LEU A 43 6.62 -4.91 4.09
CA LEU A 43 5.43 -4.33 4.70
C LEU A 43 4.23 -4.42 3.76
N TRP A 44 3.46 -5.50 3.87
CA TRP A 44 2.25 -5.70 3.08
C TRP A 44 1.09 -4.80 3.55
N LEU A 45 0.84 -3.73 2.82
CA LEU A 45 -0.27 -2.79 3.03
C LEU A 45 -1.56 -3.33 2.42
N ASP A 46 -2.19 -4.27 3.13
CA ASP A 46 -3.45 -4.89 2.75
C ASP A 46 -4.66 -4.05 3.20
N HIS A 47 -4.85 -2.87 2.60
CA HIS A 47 -5.99 -2.03 2.95
C HIS A 47 -7.31 -2.69 2.48
N PRO A 48 -8.32 -2.81 3.37
CA PRO A 48 -9.61 -3.36 2.96
C PRO A 48 -10.24 -2.45 1.90
N ARG A 49 -10.90 -3.05 0.91
CA ARG A 49 -11.48 -2.33 -0.25
C ARG A 49 -12.31 -1.13 0.18
N GLY A 50 -13.18 -1.30 1.18
CA GLY A 50 -14.01 -0.21 1.70
C GLY A 50 -13.20 0.98 2.25
N LEU A 51 -12.04 0.75 2.88
CA LEU A 51 -11.17 1.82 3.36
C LEU A 51 -10.53 2.58 2.20
N VAL A 52 -10.05 1.86 1.18
CA VAL A 52 -9.48 2.46 -0.03
C VAL A 52 -10.54 3.29 -0.74
N MET A 53 -11.74 2.72 -0.96
CA MET A 53 -12.85 3.41 -1.61
C MET A 53 -13.27 4.66 -0.85
N ARG A 54 -13.37 4.61 0.48
CA ARG A 54 -13.67 5.80 1.28
C ARG A 54 -12.63 6.91 1.11
N GLN A 55 -11.34 6.55 1.03
CA GLN A 55 -10.27 7.52 0.83
C GLN A 55 -10.29 8.12 -0.57
N VAL A 56 -10.50 7.30 -1.60
CA VAL A 56 -10.58 7.74 -3.00
C VAL A 56 -11.78 8.66 -3.18
N VAL A 57 -12.99 8.22 -2.79
CA VAL A 57 -14.21 9.02 -2.90
C VAL A 57 -14.10 10.33 -2.13
N GLY A 58 -13.60 10.30 -0.88
CA GLY A 58 -13.42 11.52 -0.08
C GLY A 58 -12.42 12.50 -0.70
N ARG A 59 -11.31 12.00 -1.27
CA ARG A 59 -10.34 12.85 -1.99
C ARG A 59 -10.93 13.43 -3.27
N SER A 60 -11.62 12.63 -4.06
CA SER A 60 -12.25 13.08 -5.30
C SER A 60 -13.29 14.17 -5.02
N LEU A 61 -14.11 13.99 -3.98
CA LEU A 61 -15.08 15.00 -3.54
C LEU A 61 -14.39 16.30 -3.07
N ALA A 62 -13.38 16.19 -2.20
CA ALA A 62 -12.65 17.35 -1.70
C ALA A 62 -11.98 18.14 -2.84
N ARG A 63 -11.37 17.46 -3.81
CA ARG A 63 -10.78 18.08 -5.00
C ARG A 63 -11.80 18.74 -5.91
N ARG A 64 -12.98 18.13 -6.05
CA ARG A 64 -14.10 18.69 -6.80
C ARG A 64 -14.59 19.99 -6.17
N ILE A 65 -14.79 20.00 -4.85
CA ILE A 65 -15.20 21.19 -4.09
C ILE A 65 -14.15 22.30 -4.26
N GLN A 66 -12.87 21.95 -4.13
CA GLN A 66 -11.76 22.89 -4.27
C GLN A 66 -11.44 23.27 -5.73
N ARG A 67 -12.12 22.66 -6.72
CA ARG A 67 -11.83 22.75 -8.16
C ARG A 67 -10.33 22.69 -8.47
N ARG A 68 -9.60 21.81 -7.77
CA ARG A 68 -8.15 21.70 -7.96
C ARG A 68 -7.86 21.17 -9.35
N GLN A 69 -7.15 21.97 -10.13
CA GLN A 69 -6.53 21.53 -11.36
C GLN A 69 -5.47 20.47 -10.99
N LEU A 70 -5.61 19.29 -11.59
CA LEU A 70 -4.62 18.23 -11.58
C LEU A 70 -3.54 18.55 -12.63
N TRP A 71 -2.76 17.55 -13.00
CA TRP A 71 -1.83 17.64 -14.12
C TRP A 71 -2.57 17.90 -15.45
N ASN A 72 -1.88 18.54 -16.38
CA ASN A 72 -2.35 18.80 -17.75
C ASN A 72 -3.70 19.53 -17.84
N GLY A 73 -3.97 20.42 -16.89
CA GLY A 73 -5.19 21.22 -16.86
C GLY A 73 -6.46 20.47 -16.47
N ASN A 74 -6.35 19.18 -16.15
CA ASN A 74 -7.50 18.32 -15.91
C ASN A 74 -8.14 18.62 -14.55
N VAL A 75 -9.46 18.60 -14.44
CA VAL A 75 -10.17 18.74 -13.16
C VAL A 75 -10.91 17.45 -12.89
N GLU A 76 -10.95 17.03 -11.62
CA GLU A 76 -11.66 15.81 -11.23
C GLU A 76 -13.13 15.86 -11.71
N PRO A 77 -13.60 14.88 -12.50
CA PRO A 77 -14.96 14.89 -13.04
C PRO A 77 -16.02 14.75 -11.93
N SER A 78 -17.27 15.01 -12.28
CA SER A 78 -18.40 14.89 -11.34
C SER A 78 -18.51 13.46 -10.80
N LEU A 79 -18.88 13.26 -9.53
CA LEU A 79 -19.09 11.91 -8.98
C LEU A 79 -20.17 11.11 -9.73
N TRP A 80 -21.06 11.77 -10.45
CA TRP A 80 -22.03 11.12 -11.33
C TRP A 80 -21.37 10.34 -12.48
N THR A 81 -20.17 10.75 -12.91
CA THR A 81 -19.45 10.02 -13.96
C THR A 81 -18.90 8.69 -13.47
N VAL A 82 -18.96 8.37 -12.17
CA VAL A 82 -18.78 6.98 -11.70
C VAL A 82 -19.72 6.01 -12.42
N PHE A 83 -20.92 6.45 -12.81
CA PHE A 83 -21.91 5.58 -13.47
C PHE A 83 -21.78 5.57 -14.99
N THR A 84 -21.19 6.60 -15.60
CA THR A 84 -21.14 6.77 -17.06
C THR A 84 -19.74 6.62 -17.65
N ASP A 85 -18.70 6.97 -16.90
CA ASP A 85 -17.31 6.95 -17.34
C ASP A 85 -16.61 5.66 -16.83
N PRO A 86 -16.17 4.75 -17.71
CA PRO A 86 -15.45 3.53 -17.34
C PRO A 86 -14.05 3.80 -16.75
N GLU A 87 -13.44 4.94 -17.06
CA GLU A 87 -12.12 5.35 -16.59
C GLU A 87 -12.20 6.27 -15.36
N HIS A 88 -13.39 6.44 -14.78
CA HIS A 88 -13.56 7.18 -13.54
C HIS A 88 -12.67 6.61 -12.44
N VAL A 89 -11.91 7.47 -11.75
CA VAL A 89 -10.90 7.07 -10.74
C VAL A 89 -11.43 6.12 -9.66
N VAL A 90 -12.69 6.25 -9.27
CA VAL A 90 -13.37 5.36 -8.31
C VAL A 90 -13.55 3.96 -8.89
N ARG A 91 -13.98 3.84 -10.16
CA ARG A 91 -14.12 2.55 -10.85
C ARG A 91 -12.76 1.93 -11.13
N TRP A 92 -11.80 2.74 -11.58
CA TRP A 92 -10.43 2.30 -11.76
C TRP A 92 -9.87 1.75 -10.45
N ALA A 93 -9.99 2.50 -9.34
CA ALA A 93 -9.53 2.05 -8.03
C ALA A 93 -10.24 0.77 -7.59
N TRP A 94 -11.55 0.62 -7.83
CA TRP A 94 -12.26 -0.62 -7.53
C TRP A 94 -11.71 -1.82 -8.31
N ARG A 95 -11.45 -1.65 -9.62
CA ARG A 95 -10.89 -2.70 -10.50
C ARG A 95 -9.45 -3.06 -10.15
N THR A 96 -8.62 -2.06 -9.84
CA THR A 96 -7.19 -2.25 -9.58
C THR A 96 -6.87 -2.56 -8.12
N GLN A 97 -7.84 -2.42 -7.21
CA GLN A 97 -7.74 -2.89 -5.83
C GLN A 97 -7.92 -4.41 -5.77
N GLY A 98 -6.98 -5.12 -6.39
CA GLY A 98 -6.59 -6.48 -6.04
C GLY A 98 -5.37 -6.37 -5.13
N GLY A 99 -5.47 -6.90 -3.90
CA GLY A 99 -4.32 -6.91 -3.00
C GLY A 99 -3.24 -7.85 -3.53
N PRO A 100 -1.95 -7.64 -3.21
CA PRO A 100 -0.85 -8.49 -3.67
C PRO A 100 -0.82 -9.87 -2.98
N GLY A 101 -1.96 -10.39 -2.49
CA GLY A 101 -2.04 -11.57 -1.64
C GLY A 101 -1.42 -12.82 -2.25
N GLU A 102 -1.73 -13.11 -3.51
CA GLU A 102 -1.14 -14.25 -4.24
C GLU A 102 0.38 -14.12 -4.42
N ARG A 103 0.86 -12.89 -4.65
CA ARG A 103 2.29 -12.62 -4.85
C ARG A 103 3.07 -12.63 -3.55
N VAL A 104 2.47 -12.16 -2.47
CA VAL A 104 3.04 -12.27 -1.12
C VAL A 104 3.07 -13.74 -0.69
N ALA A 105 2.05 -14.53 -1.04
CA ALA A 105 2.06 -15.97 -0.83
C ALA A 105 3.22 -16.64 -1.61
N ALA A 106 3.35 -16.34 -2.91
CA ALA A 106 4.46 -16.84 -3.72
C ALA A 106 5.85 -16.42 -3.18
N LEU A 107 5.99 -15.17 -2.69
CA LEU A 107 7.24 -14.70 -2.07
C LEU A 107 7.55 -15.48 -0.79
N LEU A 108 6.54 -15.74 0.04
CA LEU A 108 6.68 -16.54 1.26
C LEU A 108 7.04 -17.99 0.93
N GLU A 109 6.48 -18.57 -0.13
CA GLU A 109 6.83 -19.91 -0.62
C GLU A 109 8.27 -19.97 -1.14
N GLN A 110 8.72 -18.94 -1.87
CA GLN A 110 10.06 -18.92 -2.47
C GLN A 110 11.17 -18.64 -1.46
N ARG A 111 10.95 -17.71 -0.52
CA ARG A 111 11.99 -17.19 0.40
C ARG A 111 11.87 -17.70 1.82
N GLY A 112 10.72 -18.26 2.21
CA GLY A 112 10.51 -18.87 3.52
C GLY A 112 10.93 -17.98 4.68
N HIS A 113 11.98 -18.38 5.38
CA HIS A 113 12.51 -17.73 6.59
C HIS A 113 13.42 -16.53 6.32
N ASP A 114 13.89 -16.34 5.07
CA ASP A 114 14.82 -15.25 4.72
C ASP A 114 14.14 -13.89 4.61
N VAL A 115 12.80 -13.86 4.70
CA VAL A 115 12.01 -12.64 4.60
C VAL A 115 10.91 -12.59 5.64
N VAL A 116 10.80 -11.45 6.32
CA VAL A 116 9.72 -11.19 7.28
C VAL A 116 8.64 -10.37 6.60
N VAL A 117 7.42 -10.89 6.52
CA VAL A 117 6.28 -10.16 5.96
C VAL A 117 5.38 -9.63 7.09
N VAL A 118 5.16 -8.32 7.13
CA VAL A 118 4.23 -7.68 8.07
C VAL A 118 2.98 -7.24 7.34
N ARG A 119 1.81 -7.75 7.72
CA ARG A 119 0.52 -7.34 7.15
C ARG A 119 -0.11 -6.19 7.92
N LEU A 120 -0.37 -5.08 7.23
CA LEU A 120 -0.92 -3.85 7.79
C LEU A 120 -2.20 -3.45 7.06
N ARG A 121 -3.34 -3.57 7.75
CA ARG A 121 -4.69 -3.28 7.26
C ARG A 121 -5.20 -1.91 7.72
N GLY A 122 -4.50 -0.86 7.33
CA GLY A 122 -4.96 0.53 7.51
C GLY A 122 -4.00 1.42 8.28
N ARG A 123 -4.25 2.74 8.22
CA ARG A 123 -3.38 3.77 8.81
C ARG A 123 -3.09 3.57 10.30
N ARG A 124 -4.08 3.13 11.09
CA ARG A 124 -3.89 2.90 12.53
C ARG A 124 -2.87 1.80 12.80
N GLN A 125 -2.92 0.71 12.03
CA GLN A 125 -1.97 -0.40 12.15
C GLN A 125 -0.56 0.03 11.71
N VAL A 126 -0.46 0.78 10.61
CA VAL A 126 0.81 1.36 10.16
C VAL A 126 1.42 2.26 11.22
N ALA A 127 0.64 3.21 11.76
CA ALA A 127 1.12 4.15 12.77
C ALA A 127 1.56 3.44 14.06
N ARG A 128 0.78 2.45 14.53
CA ARG A 128 1.12 1.67 15.73
C ARG A 128 2.36 0.79 15.53
N TRP A 129 2.48 0.16 14.36
CA TRP A 129 3.66 -0.63 14.04
C TRP A 129 4.91 0.25 13.93
N ALA A 130 4.79 1.41 13.27
CA ALA A 130 5.87 2.38 13.11
C ALA A 130 6.30 2.99 14.46
N SER A 131 5.36 3.39 15.32
CA SER A 131 5.71 3.94 16.64
C SER A 131 6.42 2.93 17.53
N ARG A 132 6.13 1.63 17.38
CA ARG A 132 6.77 0.56 18.15
C ARG A 132 8.14 0.17 17.61
N ASN A 133 8.27 0.02 16.29
CA ASN A 133 9.47 -0.55 15.67
C ASN A 133 10.43 0.49 15.07
N LEU A 134 9.98 1.73 14.82
CA LEU A 134 10.76 2.81 14.20
C LEU A 134 11.02 4.00 15.13
N SER A 135 10.53 3.99 16.38
CA SER A 135 10.71 5.10 17.34
C SER A 135 12.17 5.45 17.66
N GLY A 136 13.12 4.54 17.40
CA GLY A 136 14.56 4.80 17.51
C GLY A 136 15.25 5.30 16.24
N GLN A 137 14.54 5.59 15.14
CA GLN A 137 15.15 6.05 13.88
C GLN A 137 15.07 7.57 13.65
N ARG A 138 14.35 8.33 14.49
CA ARG A 138 14.15 9.78 14.31
C ARG A 138 15.35 10.66 14.65
N GLU A 139 16.45 10.12 15.15
CA GLU A 139 17.60 10.91 15.63
C GLU A 139 18.76 11.05 14.63
N ARG A 140 18.59 10.68 13.35
CA ARG A 140 19.64 10.87 12.35
C ARG A 140 19.14 11.56 11.09
N TRP A 141 18.70 12.82 11.21
CA TRP A 141 18.73 13.81 10.14
C TRP A 141 18.81 15.20 10.75
#